data_AF-A0A7S1AZR2-F1
#
_entry.id   AF-A0A7S1AZR2-F1
#
_cell.length_a   1.000
_cell.length_b   1.000
_cell.length_c   1.000
_cell.angle_alpha   90.00
_cell.angle_beta   90.00
_cell.angle_gamma   90.00
#
_symmetry.space_group_name_H-M   'P 1'
#
loop_
_entity.id
_entity.type
_entity.pdbx_description
1 polymer ?
#
loop_
_entity_poly.entity_id
_entity_poly.type
_entity_poly.pdbx_seq_one_letter_code
_entity_poly.pdbx_strand_id
1 'polypeptide(L)'
;MSLRSLCVWALFARGILSEVERPYGKVQDSGKSSNIAFHSGIPRDEKWQSVGHQGITIWMTGLSGSGKKTLSIALEYALVQAQAAPYFTNRLHTDDLRMGLTSDLGFTPEDRQENVRRVAEVARLFAEAGAIVITGTQSPYKANREFARDVHVNATLPFLEVFVDAPIEVCEARDPKGLYAKKRQGDVAAIAGIDFPFETPEAPDVHIKTAEVTVEEGVNMILAKLNSVGIHFKRTFEPLELSCER
;
A
#
# COMPACT_ATOMS: atom_id res chain seq x y z
N MET A 1 -45.12 -7.85 3.83
CA MET A 1 -44.09 -7.49 2.84
C MET A 1 -43.79 -8.72 2.00
N SER A 2 -44.03 -8.68 0.69
CA SER A 2 -43.79 -9.81 -0.21
C SER A 2 -42.30 -10.17 -0.26
N LEU A 3 -41.96 -11.46 -0.17
CA LEU A 3 -40.62 -12.04 -0.34
C LEU A 3 -39.96 -11.79 -1.72
N ARG A 4 -40.55 -10.91 -2.55
CA ARG A 4 -40.04 -10.43 -3.85
C ARG A 4 -39.45 -9.02 -3.78
N SER A 5 -39.11 -8.54 -2.59
CA SER A 5 -38.50 -7.22 -2.41
C SER A 5 -36.98 -7.35 -2.55
N LEU A 6 -36.34 -6.57 -3.43
CA LEU A 6 -34.89 -6.46 -3.51
C LEU A 6 -34.36 -5.74 -2.26
N CYS A 7 -34.27 -6.45 -1.14
CA CYS A 7 -33.76 -5.91 0.12
C CYS A 7 -32.84 -6.92 0.80
N VAL A 8 -31.87 -6.42 1.57
CA VAL A 8 -30.89 -7.23 2.31
C VAL A 8 -31.53 -8.27 3.24
N TRP A 9 -32.74 -7.98 3.75
CA TRP A 9 -33.58 -8.92 4.51
C TRP A 9 -33.92 -10.21 3.75
N ALA A 10 -33.99 -10.16 2.41
CA ALA A 10 -34.20 -11.35 1.59
C ALA A 10 -32.96 -12.28 1.57
N LEU A 11 -31.75 -11.74 1.73
CA LEU A 11 -30.51 -12.53 1.83
C LEU A 11 -30.46 -13.26 3.18
N PHE A 12 -30.86 -12.59 4.25
CA PHE A 12 -30.99 -13.18 5.59
C PHE A 12 -32.05 -14.29 5.64
N ALA A 13 -33.25 -14.05 5.10
CA ALA A 13 -34.31 -15.05 5.06
C ALA A 13 -33.90 -16.33 4.32
N ARG A 14 -32.85 -16.27 3.48
CA ARG A 14 -32.28 -17.40 2.74
C ARG A 14 -31.00 -17.97 3.36
N GLY A 15 -30.57 -17.47 4.52
CA GLY A 15 -29.36 -17.91 5.21
C GLY A 15 -28.05 -17.58 4.48
N ILE A 16 -28.07 -16.61 3.56
CA ILE A 16 -26.89 -16.22 2.77
C ILE A 16 -25.95 -15.33 3.57
N LEU A 17 -26.49 -14.50 4.47
CA LEU A 17 -25.73 -13.67 5.40
C LEU A 17 -25.89 -14.24 6.82
N SER A 18 -24.77 -14.39 7.52
CA SER A 18 -24.67 -14.99 8.85
C SER A 18 -25.10 -14.03 9.97
N GLU A 19 -24.84 -12.72 9.84
CA GLU A 19 -25.23 -11.67 10.80
C GLU A 19 -25.45 -10.31 10.11
N VAL A 20 -26.36 -9.46 10.62
CA VAL A 20 -26.08 -8.14 11.24
C VAL A 20 -27.41 -7.53 11.78
N GLU A 21 -27.39 -6.99 13.01
CA GLU A 21 -28.51 -6.28 13.66
C GLU A 21 -29.16 -5.17 12.80
N ARG A 22 -28.45 -4.53 11.86
CA ARG A 22 -28.94 -3.57 10.84
C ARG A 22 -27.97 -3.48 9.65
N PRO A 23 -28.45 -3.44 8.39
CA PRO A 23 -27.59 -3.33 7.20
C PRO A 23 -26.84 -2.00 7.04
N TYR A 24 -27.31 -0.98 7.77
CA TYR A 24 -26.67 0.32 7.88
C TYR A 24 -26.24 0.51 9.33
N GLY A 25 -24.99 0.94 9.53
CA GLY A 25 -24.51 1.41 10.81
C GLY A 25 -25.22 2.69 11.26
N LYS A 26 -24.81 3.23 12.43
CA LYS A 26 -25.29 4.54 12.87
C LYS A 26 -24.92 5.59 11.83
N VAL A 27 -25.86 6.50 11.55
CA VAL A 27 -25.62 7.68 10.72
C VAL A 27 -24.59 8.56 11.41
N GLN A 28 -23.63 9.04 10.63
CA GLN A 28 -22.49 9.84 11.04
C GLN A 28 -22.35 11.06 10.12
N ASP A 29 -21.56 12.03 10.59
CA ASP A 29 -21.14 13.20 9.86
C ASP A 29 -19.61 13.23 9.84
N SER A 30 -19.03 13.42 8.65
CA SER A 30 -17.58 13.53 8.44
C SER A 30 -17.08 14.99 8.49
N GLY A 31 -17.95 15.93 8.83
CA GLY A 31 -17.73 17.38 8.80
C GLY A 31 -17.98 17.99 7.41
N LYS A 32 -17.58 17.31 6.33
CA LYS A 32 -17.85 17.72 4.95
C LYS A 32 -19.01 16.99 4.28
N SER A 33 -19.41 15.84 4.82
CA SER A 33 -20.54 15.06 4.32
C SER A 33 -21.37 14.57 5.51
N SER A 34 -22.63 14.98 5.53
CA SER A 34 -23.63 14.57 6.52
C SER A 34 -24.47 13.40 6.00
N ASN A 35 -25.16 12.73 6.92
CA ASN A 35 -26.10 11.64 6.62
C ASN A 35 -25.46 10.40 5.97
N ILE A 36 -24.22 10.07 6.34
CA ILE A 36 -23.53 8.87 5.85
C ILE A 36 -23.58 7.75 6.89
N ALA A 37 -23.75 6.51 6.46
CA ALA A 37 -23.67 5.34 7.33
C ALA A 37 -22.75 4.30 6.68
N PHE A 38 -21.93 3.65 7.50
CA PHE A 38 -21.20 2.47 7.03
C PHE A 38 -22.18 1.35 6.70
N HIS A 39 -21.88 0.63 5.62
CA HIS A 39 -22.66 -0.50 5.18
C HIS A 39 -21.95 -1.77 5.61
N SER A 40 -22.70 -2.72 6.18
CA SER A 40 -22.17 -4.02 6.54
C SER A 40 -22.50 -5.05 5.46
N GLY A 41 -21.51 -5.85 5.08
CA GLY A 41 -21.65 -7.01 4.19
C GLY A 41 -20.96 -8.22 4.80
N ILE A 42 -20.30 -9.04 3.98
CA ILE A 42 -19.48 -10.16 4.47
C ILE A 42 -18.39 -9.63 5.42
N PRO A 43 -18.27 -10.18 6.64
CA PRO A 43 -17.22 -9.79 7.58
C PRO A 43 -15.82 -9.90 6.99
N ARG A 44 -14.92 -9.02 7.44
CA ARG A 44 -13.54 -8.99 6.96
C ARG A 44 -12.82 -10.33 7.11
N ASP A 45 -13.01 -10.99 8.25
CA ASP A 45 -12.31 -12.24 8.54
C ASP A 45 -12.77 -13.37 7.61
N GLU A 46 -14.05 -13.38 7.19
CA GLU A 46 -14.55 -14.30 6.18
C GLU A 46 -13.94 -14.00 4.79
N LYS A 47 -13.82 -12.71 4.41
CA LYS A 47 -13.12 -12.32 3.18
C LYS A 47 -11.66 -12.81 3.19
N TRP A 48 -10.96 -12.59 4.29
CA TRP A 48 -9.57 -13.04 4.47
C TRP A 48 -9.46 -14.56 4.40
N GLN A 49 -10.33 -15.30 5.09
CA GLN A 49 -10.37 -16.76 5.02
C GLN A 49 -10.56 -17.27 3.58
N SER A 50 -11.38 -16.59 2.78
CA SER A 50 -11.62 -16.95 1.37
C SER A 50 -10.38 -16.83 0.48
N VAL A 51 -9.48 -15.89 0.77
CA VAL A 51 -8.22 -15.70 0.02
C VAL A 51 -7.04 -16.44 0.66
N GLY A 52 -7.21 -16.96 1.88
CA GLY A 52 -6.23 -17.80 2.57
C GLY A 52 -5.15 -17.04 3.34
N HIS A 53 -5.28 -15.73 3.49
CA HIS A 53 -4.37 -14.88 4.26
C HIS A 53 -5.06 -13.58 4.71
N GLN A 54 -4.42 -12.84 5.61
CA GLN A 54 -4.84 -11.50 6.00
C GLN A 54 -4.36 -10.48 4.96
N GLY A 55 -5.14 -9.42 4.78
CA GLY A 55 -4.69 -8.27 4.00
C GLY A 55 -3.75 -7.37 4.81
N ILE A 56 -2.83 -6.70 4.12
CA ILE A 56 -1.84 -5.80 4.71
C ILE A 56 -1.46 -4.72 3.70
N THR A 57 -1.06 -3.55 4.18
CA THR A 57 -0.40 -2.54 3.34
C THR A 57 1.09 -2.50 3.64
N ILE A 58 1.89 -2.71 2.60
CA ILE A 58 3.34 -2.54 2.55
C ILE A 58 3.60 -1.17 1.94
N TRP A 59 3.92 -0.20 2.78
CA TRP A 59 4.12 1.19 2.40
C TRP A 59 5.58 1.48 2.11
N MET A 60 5.97 1.47 0.83
CA MET A 60 7.35 1.83 0.45
C MET A 60 7.49 3.35 0.38
N THR A 61 8.51 3.88 1.05
CA THR A 61 8.91 5.30 1.03
C THR A 61 10.40 5.44 0.71
N GLY A 62 10.80 6.56 0.10
CA GLY A 62 12.19 6.80 -0.32
C GLY A 62 12.30 7.79 -1.48
N LEU A 63 13.52 8.26 -1.79
CA LEU A 63 13.78 9.18 -2.90
C LEU A 63 13.43 8.61 -4.29
N SER A 64 13.21 9.48 -5.28
CA SER A 64 13.14 9.03 -6.68
C SER A 64 14.44 8.30 -7.04
N GLY A 65 14.40 7.20 -7.79
CA GLY A 65 15.60 6.42 -8.08
C GLY A 65 16.12 5.51 -6.96
N SER A 66 15.50 5.52 -5.77
CA SER A 66 15.94 4.67 -4.64
C SER A 66 15.68 3.18 -4.83
N GLY A 67 14.84 2.77 -5.80
CA GLY A 67 14.58 1.36 -6.12
C GLY A 67 13.19 0.85 -5.72
N LYS A 68 12.28 1.70 -5.19
CA LYS A 68 10.92 1.30 -4.79
C LYS A 68 10.16 0.52 -5.87
N LYS A 69 10.15 1.02 -7.11
CA LYS A 69 9.45 0.36 -8.22
C LYS A 69 10.02 -1.04 -8.47
N THR A 70 11.35 -1.16 -8.53
CA THR A 70 12.06 -2.44 -8.71
C THR A 70 11.71 -3.43 -7.60
N LEU A 71 11.83 -3.02 -6.34
CA LEU A 71 11.48 -3.87 -5.19
C LEU A 71 9.99 -4.25 -5.20
N SER A 72 9.08 -3.32 -5.54
CA SER A 72 7.65 -3.62 -5.60
C SER A 72 7.31 -4.68 -6.64
N ILE A 73 7.96 -4.64 -7.81
CA ILE A 73 7.76 -5.62 -8.88
C ILE A 73 8.31 -6.99 -8.46
N ALA A 74 9.53 -7.01 -7.90
CA ALA A 74 10.15 -8.26 -7.46
C ALA A 74 9.38 -8.90 -6.29
N LEU A 75 8.87 -8.08 -5.36
CA LEU A 75 8.04 -8.55 -4.25
C LEU A 75 6.68 -9.08 -4.75
N GLU A 76 6.04 -8.40 -5.70
CA GLU A 76 4.80 -8.91 -6.32
C GLU A 76 5.05 -10.26 -7.01
N TYR A 77 6.14 -10.39 -7.77
CA TYR A 77 6.54 -11.66 -8.35
C TYR A 77 6.75 -12.72 -7.27
N ALA A 78 7.48 -12.38 -6.20
CA ALA A 78 7.76 -13.29 -5.11
C ALA A 78 6.50 -13.79 -4.41
N LEU A 79 5.46 -12.94 -4.28
CA LEU A 79 4.18 -13.28 -3.64
C LEU A 79 3.22 -14.04 -4.56
N VAL A 80 3.22 -13.76 -5.86
CA VAL A 80 2.24 -14.33 -6.80
C VAL A 80 2.78 -15.57 -7.51
N GLN A 81 4.06 -15.60 -7.87
CA GLN A 81 4.64 -16.61 -8.75
C GLN A 81 5.62 -17.55 -8.04
N ALA A 82 6.38 -17.05 -7.06
CA ALA A 82 7.45 -17.84 -6.43
C ALA A 82 6.99 -18.68 -5.23
N GLN A 83 5.81 -18.41 -4.66
CA GLN A 83 5.27 -19.19 -3.55
C GLN A 83 4.57 -20.46 -4.03
N ALA A 84 4.48 -21.48 -3.16
CA ALA A 84 3.72 -22.72 -3.42
C ALA A 84 2.27 -22.51 -3.88
N ALA A 85 1.64 -21.38 -3.51
CA ALA A 85 0.46 -20.88 -4.21
C ALA A 85 0.39 -19.35 -4.14
N PRO A 86 -0.28 -18.68 -5.09
CA PRO A 86 -0.31 -17.23 -5.18
C PRO A 86 -0.96 -16.59 -3.96
N TYR A 87 -0.50 -15.39 -3.59
CA TYR A 87 -1.18 -14.49 -2.66
C TYR A 87 -1.96 -13.42 -3.43
N PHE A 88 -3.15 -13.07 -2.95
CA PHE A 88 -3.92 -11.97 -3.54
C PHE A 88 -3.19 -10.65 -3.28
N THR A 89 -2.60 -10.08 -4.33
CA THR A 89 -1.64 -8.97 -4.25
C THR A 89 -2.03 -7.89 -5.24
N ASN A 90 -1.77 -6.62 -4.90
CA ASN A 90 -1.90 -5.52 -5.85
C ASN A 90 -0.87 -4.41 -5.57
N ARG A 91 -0.42 -3.73 -6.62
CA ARG A 91 0.50 -2.59 -6.52
C ARG A 91 -0.22 -1.26 -6.71
N LEU A 92 0.07 -0.31 -5.82
CA LEU A 92 -0.44 1.07 -5.88
C LEU A 92 0.75 2.03 -6.00
N HIS A 93 1.24 2.21 -7.23
CA HIS A 93 2.34 3.14 -7.50
C HIS A 93 1.79 4.54 -7.83
N THR A 94 2.37 5.59 -7.23
CA THR A 94 1.82 6.95 -7.41
C THR A 94 1.89 7.45 -8.85
N ASP A 95 2.86 6.97 -9.63
CA ASP A 95 2.92 7.31 -11.06
C ASP A 95 1.69 6.80 -11.82
N ASP A 96 1.25 5.57 -11.52
CA ASP A 96 0.11 4.95 -12.18
C ASP A 96 -1.21 5.61 -11.74
N LEU A 97 -1.32 5.91 -10.44
CA LEU A 97 -2.49 6.59 -9.89
C LEU A 97 -2.63 8.05 -10.38
N ARG A 98 -1.52 8.71 -10.70
CA ARG A 98 -1.51 10.05 -11.33
C ARG A 98 -2.04 10.06 -12.75
N MET A 99 -2.22 8.90 -13.39
CA MET A 99 -2.93 8.81 -14.68
C MET A 99 -4.46 8.67 -14.50
N GLY A 100 -4.95 8.56 -13.27
CA GLY A 100 -6.38 8.36 -12.98
C GLY A 100 -6.80 9.00 -11.66
N LEU A 101 -6.82 8.21 -10.58
CA LEU A 101 -7.34 8.60 -9.24
C LEU A 101 -6.80 9.95 -8.71
N THR A 102 -5.55 10.28 -9.04
CA THR A 102 -4.86 11.49 -8.56
C THR A 102 -4.36 12.34 -9.74
N SER A 103 -5.03 12.26 -10.89
CA SER A 103 -4.70 13.03 -12.11
C SER A 103 -4.96 14.53 -12.00
N ASP A 104 -5.81 14.93 -11.05
CA ASP A 104 -6.11 16.32 -10.70
C ASP A 104 -5.04 16.98 -9.82
N LEU A 105 -4.08 16.20 -9.28
CA LEU A 105 -3.09 16.68 -8.33
C LEU A 105 -1.75 16.98 -9.00
N GLY A 106 -1.18 18.14 -8.70
CA GLY A 106 0.18 18.53 -9.06
C GLY A 106 1.23 18.02 -8.07
N PHE A 107 2.25 18.85 -7.84
CA PHE A 107 3.45 18.54 -7.05
C PHE A 107 3.72 19.55 -5.92
N THR A 108 2.76 20.41 -5.59
CA THR A 108 2.82 21.27 -4.40
C THR A 108 2.81 20.43 -3.11
N PRO A 109 3.22 20.99 -1.96
CA PRO A 109 3.11 20.29 -0.68
C PRO A 109 1.69 19.79 -0.39
N GLU A 110 0.67 20.61 -0.66
CA GLU A 110 -0.74 20.30 -0.45
C GLU A 110 -1.21 19.18 -1.37
N ASP A 111 -0.85 19.21 -2.66
CA ASP A 111 -1.18 18.16 -3.61
C ASP A 111 -0.50 16.83 -3.25
N ARG A 112 0.72 16.88 -2.69
CA ARG A 112 1.42 15.69 -2.20
C ARG A 112 0.76 15.11 -0.97
N GLN A 113 0.29 15.95 -0.06
CA GLN A 113 -0.49 15.52 1.10
C GLN A 113 -1.79 14.85 0.66
N GLU A 114 -2.57 15.48 -0.20
CA GLU A 114 -3.82 14.91 -0.72
C GLU A 114 -3.59 13.62 -1.51
N ASN A 115 -2.50 13.56 -2.30
CA ASN A 115 -2.12 12.34 -3.00
C ASN A 115 -1.86 11.20 -2.00
N VAL A 116 -1.06 11.42 -0.95
CA VAL A 116 -0.82 10.39 0.07
C VAL A 116 -2.12 10.00 0.78
N ARG A 117 -2.97 10.97 1.12
CA ARG A 117 -4.26 10.73 1.76
C ARG A 117 -5.15 9.80 0.93
N ARG A 118 -5.29 10.06 -0.38
CA ARG A 118 -6.08 9.22 -1.30
C ARG A 118 -5.48 7.82 -1.45
N VAL A 119 -4.16 7.72 -1.60
CA VAL A 119 -3.47 6.43 -1.72
C VAL A 119 -3.63 5.60 -0.45
N ALA A 120 -3.52 6.22 0.73
CA ALA A 120 -3.70 5.53 2.01
C ALA A 120 -5.09 4.94 2.15
N GLU A 121 -6.15 5.69 1.82
CA GLU A 121 -7.52 5.19 1.88
C GLU A 121 -7.78 4.06 0.89
N VAL A 122 -7.25 4.15 -0.34
CA VAL A 122 -7.39 3.08 -1.32
C VAL A 122 -6.62 1.83 -0.89
N ALA A 123 -5.39 1.98 -0.38
CA ALA A 123 -4.64 0.87 0.18
C ALA A 123 -5.38 0.19 1.34
N ARG A 124 -5.98 0.98 2.23
CA ARG A 124 -6.83 0.49 3.32
C ARG A 124 -7.98 -0.37 2.81
N LEU A 125 -8.69 0.09 1.78
CA LEU A 125 -9.81 -0.66 1.17
C LEU A 125 -9.36 -1.99 0.55
N PHE A 126 -8.21 -2.01 -0.14
CA PHE A 126 -7.66 -3.25 -0.68
C PHE A 126 -7.20 -4.24 0.41
N ALA A 127 -6.53 -3.75 1.45
CA ALA A 127 -6.15 -4.57 2.61
C ALA A 127 -7.38 -5.11 3.34
N GLU A 128 -8.44 -4.31 3.48
CA GLU A 128 -9.72 -4.74 4.04
C GLU A 128 -10.42 -5.80 3.16
N ALA A 129 -10.17 -5.81 1.85
CA ALA A 129 -10.63 -6.85 0.93
C ALA A 129 -9.77 -8.13 0.99
N GLY A 130 -8.65 -8.12 1.70
CA GLY A 130 -7.74 -9.26 1.84
C GLY A 130 -6.50 -9.21 0.96
N ALA A 131 -6.25 -8.11 0.25
CA ALA A 131 -5.04 -7.98 -0.57
C ALA A 131 -3.79 -7.70 0.27
N ILE A 132 -2.65 -8.24 -0.16
CA ILE A 132 -1.33 -7.71 0.18
C ILE A 132 -1.07 -6.54 -0.78
N VAL A 133 -1.14 -5.32 -0.25
CA VAL A 133 -1.01 -4.09 -1.05
C VAL A 133 0.42 -3.59 -0.98
N ILE A 134 1.06 -3.40 -2.12
CA ILE A 134 2.42 -2.83 -2.17
C ILE A 134 2.31 -1.42 -2.75
N THR A 135 2.56 -0.40 -1.93
CA THR A 135 2.55 0.98 -2.41
C THR A 135 3.95 1.40 -2.86
N GLY A 136 4.00 2.27 -3.86
CA GLY A 136 5.23 2.90 -4.35
C GLY A 136 5.09 4.40 -4.33
N THR A 137 5.14 5.00 -3.14
CA THR A 137 4.98 6.44 -2.96
C THR A 137 6.32 7.07 -2.58
N GLN A 138 6.56 8.33 -2.97
CA GLN A 138 7.72 9.03 -2.44
C GLN A 138 7.52 9.40 -0.97
N SER A 139 6.31 9.84 -0.59
CA SER A 139 5.89 10.19 0.79
C SER A 139 7.00 10.86 1.65
N PRO A 140 7.53 12.01 1.21
CA PRO A 140 8.72 12.63 1.82
C PRO A 140 8.47 13.20 3.22
N TYR A 141 7.22 13.49 3.59
CA TYR A 141 6.86 14.07 4.89
C TYR A 141 6.39 12.98 5.86
N LYS A 142 6.93 12.98 7.07
CA LYS A 142 6.61 12.07 8.18
C LYS A 142 5.13 12.09 8.51
N ALA A 143 4.54 13.28 8.65
CA ALA A 143 3.11 13.44 8.95
C ALA A 143 2.20 12.73 7.94
N ASN A 144 2.59 12.69 6.66
CA ASN A 144 1.82 11.99 5.62
C ASN A 144 1.93 10.46 5.74
N ARG A 145 3.09 9.95 6.17
CA ARG A 145 3.29 8.52 6.43
C ARG A 145 2.59 8.08 7.71
N GLU A 146 2.62 8.92 8.75
CA GLU A 146 1.87 8.72 10.00
C GLU A 146 0.36 8.68 9.71
N PHE A 147 -0.17 9.62 8.94
CA PHE A 147 -1.56 9.57 8.49
C PHE A 147 -1.89 8.24 7.77
N ALA A 148 -1.02 7.81 6.86
CA ALA A 148 -1.23 6.55 6.14
C ALA A 148 -1.25 5.35 7.09
N ARG A 149 -0.38 5.32 8.11
CA ARG A 149 -0.36 4.30 9.16
C ARG A 149 -1.62 4.35 10.01
N ASP A 150 -2.02 5.54 10.47
CA ASP A 150 -3.20 5.74 11.34
C ASP A 150 -4.50 5.28 10.68
N VAL A 151 -4.66 5.56 9.38
CA VAL A 151 -5.83 5.09 8.60
C VAL A 151 -5.95 3.56 8.62
N HIS A 152 -4.84 2.83 8.67
CA HIS A 152 -4.84 1.37 8.76
C HIS A 152 -5.01 0.89 10.20
N VAL A 153 -4.27 1.46 11.15
CA VAL A 153 -4.33 1.10 12.57
C VAL A 153 -5.74 1.32 13.13
N ASN A 154 -6.37 2.46 12.83
CA ASN A 154 -7.75 2.76 13.24
C ASN A 154 -8.76 1.78 12.64
N ALA A 155 -8.46 1.21 11.47
CA ALA A 155 -9.26 0.14 10.85
C ALA A 155 -8.87 -1.26 11.33
N THR A 156 -7.95 -1.38 12.29
CA THR A 156 -7.39 -2.68 12.75
C THR A 156 -6.83 -3.48 11.58
N LEU A 157 -6.09 -2.82 10.70
CA LEU A 157 -5.41 -3.42 9.55
C LEU A 157 -3.89 -3.37 9.74
N PRO A 158 -3.16 -4.45 9.44
CA PRO A 158 -1.71 -4.43 9.44
C PRO A 158 -1.16 -3.40 8.45
N PHE A 159 -0.10 -2.70 8.86
CA PHE A 159 0.61 -1.71 8.06
C PHE A 159 2.11 -1.87 8.28
N LEU A 160 2.87 -1.91 7.20
CA LEU A 160 4.31 -2.15 7.19
C LEU A 160 5.03 -1.03 6.42
N GLU A 161 5.74 -0.15 7.12
CA GLU A 161 6.55 0.90 6.47
C GLU A 161 7.91 0.35 6.06
N VAL A 162 8.19 0.40 4.76
CA VAL A 162 9.46 -0.03 4.18
C VAL A 162 10.22 1.20 3.71
N PHE A 163 11.31 1.53 4.40
CA PHE A 163 12.20 2.59 3.96
C PHE A 163 13.18 2.05 2.91
N VAL A 164 12.98 2.47 1.66
CA VAL A 164 13.83 2.14 0.52
C VAL A 164 14.87 3.24 0.36
N ASP A 165 15.98 3.02 1.03
CA ASP A 165 17.04 3.99 1.27
C ASP A 165 18.17 3.87 0.25
N ALA A 166 18.50 4.98 -0.38
CA ALA A 166 19.70 5.14 -1.20
C ALA A 166 20.16 6.59 -1.08
N PRO A 167 21.48 6.84 -0.96
CA PRO A 167 22.02 8.18 -1.02
C PRO A 167 21.56 8.93 -2.28
N ILE A 168 21.41 10.25 -2.18
CA ILE A 168 20.90 11.05 -3.30
C ILE A 168 21.82 10.96 -4.52
N GLU A 169 23.13 10.84 -4.31
CA GLU A 169 24.14 10.68 -5.36
C GLU A 169 23.93 9.38 -6.13
N VAL A 170 23.56 8.30 -5.43
CA VAL A 170 23.22 7.01 -6.05
C VAL A 170 21.90 7.12 -6.81
N CYS A 171 20.90 7.83 -6.26
CA CYS A 171 19.64 8.10 -6.93
C CYS A 171 19.83 8.93 -8.22
N GLU A 172 20.68 9.95 -8.16
CA GLU A 172 21.08 10.81 -9.28
C GLU A 172 21.84 10.02 -10.35
N ALA A 173 22.74 9.12 -9.95
CA ALA A 173 23.46 8.26 -10.89
C ALA A 173 22.54 7.26 -11.61
N ARG A 174 21.48 6.78 -10.93
CA ARG A 174 20.50 5.84 -11.52
C ARG A 174 19.52 6.54 -12.47
N ASP A 175 19.06 7.74 -12.13
CA ASP A 175 18.07 8.60 -12.79
C ASP A 175 17.24 7.99 -13.94
N PRO A 176 16.42 6.95 -13.68
CA PRO A 176 15.75 6.17 -14.74
C PRO A 176 14.68 6.97 -15.50
N LYS A 177 14.32 8.16 -15.00
CA LYS A 177 13.32 9.06 -15.59
C LYS A 177 13.93 10.36 -16.12
N GLY A 178 15.25 10.55 -15.98
CA GLY A 178 15.92 11.81 -16.32
C GLY A 178 15.48 13.00 -15.46
N LEU A 179 14.88 12.77 -14.27
CA LEU A 179 14.34 13.83 -13.42
C LEU A 179 15.45 14.66 -12.77
N TYR A 180 16.53 14.00 -12.35
CA TYR A 180 17.66 14.68 -11.73
C TYR A 180 18.45 15.48 -12.78
N ALA A 181 18.69 14.89 -13.96
CA ALA A 181 19.30 15.61 -15.07
C ALA A 181 18.50 16.86 -15.49
N LYS A 182 17.17 16.72 -15.66
CA LYS A 182 16.27 17.85 -15.96
C LYS A 182 16.27 18.90 -14.86
N LYS A 183 16.35 18.48 -13.58
CA LYS A 183 16.46 19.41 -12.46
C LYS A 183 17.74 20.24 -12.51
N ARG A 184 18.88 19.64 -12.88
CA ARG A 184 20.16 20.36 -13.05
C ARG A 184 20.14 21.33 -14.24
N GLN A 185 19.30 21.05 -15.25
CA GLN A 185 19.08 21.93 -16.41
C GLN A 185 18.06 23.05 -16.13
N GLY A 186 17.31 22.97 -15.02
CA GLY A 186 16.26 23.93 -14.65
C GLY A 186 14.86 23.62 -15.20
N ASP A 187 14.69 22.47 -15.86
CA ASP A 187 13.44 22.09 -16.55
C ASP A 187 12.36 21.52 -15.63
N VAL A 188 12.73 21.11 -14.41
CA VAL A 188 11.82 20.51 -13.43
C VAL A 188 12.05 21.15 -12.06
N ALA A 189 10.96 21.45 -11.35
CA ALA A 189 10.97 21.89 -9.97
C ALA A 189 10.37 20.82 -9.04
N ALA A 190 10.53 21.01 -7.73
CA ALA A 190 9.98 20.16 -6.67
C ALA A 190 10.52 18.71 -6.67
N ILE A 191 11.85 18.57 -6.71
CA ILE A 191 12.52 17.29 -6.45
C ILE A 191 12.88 17.20 -4.95
N ALA A 192 12.32 16.22 -4.23
CA ALA A 192 12.70 16.05 -2.82
C ALA A 192 14.16 15.62 -2.68
N GLY A 193 14.79 16.04 -1.59
CA GLY A 193 16.24 15.93 -1.37
C GLY A 193 17.04 17.02 -2.06
N ILE A 194 16.44 17.80 -2.98
CA ILE A 194 17.08 18.94 -3.65
C ILE A 194 16.35 20.24 -3.29
N ASP A 195 15.06 20.33 -3.63
CA ASP A 195 14.25 21.54 -3.46
C ASP A 195 13.59 21.63 -2.09
N PHE A 196 13.33 20.49 -1.47
CA PHE A 196 12.69 20.37 -0.16
C PHE A 196 13.14 19.06 0.51
N PRO A 197 13.07 18.95 1.84
CA PRO A 197 13.62 17.81 2.56
C PRO A 197 12.87 16.50 2.26
N PHE A 198 13.60 15.39 2.37
CA PHE A 198 13.01 14.08 2.58
C PHE A 198 13.19 13.74 4.06
N GLU A 199 12.10 13.64 4.81
CA GLU A 199 12.14 13.31 6.23
C GLU A 199 12.30 11.81 6.40
N THR A 200 13.55 11.39 6.63
CA THR A 200 13.93 9.99 6.82
C THR A 200 13.08 9.30 7.89
N PRO A 201 12.49 8.12 7.63
CA PRO A 201 11.80 7.34 8.66
C PRO A 201 12.74 7.00 9.82
N GLU A 202 12.37 7.37 11.04
CA GLU A 202 13.18 7.10 12.25
C GLU A 202 13.09 5.63 12.69
N ALA A 203 11.92 5.01 12.52
CA ALA A 203 11.65 3.64 12.91
C ALA A 203 10.80 2.91 11.85
N PRO A 204 11.30 2.74 10.62
CA PRO A 204 10.58 1.95 9.62
C PRO A 204 10.52 0.48 10.06
N ASP A 205 9.47 -0.23 9.66
CA ASP A 205 9.31 -1.64 9.96
C ASP A 205 10.35 -2.52 9.23
N VAL A 206 10.80 -2.07 8.05
CA VAL A 206 11.93 -2.62 7.28
C VAL A 206 12.75 -1.47 6.70
N HIS A 207 14.08 -1.50 6.88
CA HIS A 207 15.01 -0.55 6.28
C HIS A 207 15.89 -1.27 5.25
N ILE A 208 15.77 -0.89 3.99
CA ILE A 208 16.51 -1.50 2.87
C ILE A 208 17.47 -0.47 2.28
N LYS A 209 18.77 -0.67 2.50
CA LYS A 209 19.82 0.16 1.89
C LYS A 209 20.17 -0.35 0.50
N THR A 210 19.49 0.13 -0.54
CA THR A 210 19.56 -0.45 -1.89
C THR A 210 20.86 -0.20 -2.63
N ALA A 211 21.82 0.52 -2.03
CA ALA A 211 23.20 0.60 -2.51
C ALA A 211 24.07 -0.56 -2.00
N GLU A 212 23.63 -1.25 -0.95
CA GLU A 212 24.40 -2.27 -0.23
C GLU A 212 23.81 -3.68 -0.42
N VAL A 213 22.54 -3.78 -0.82
CA VAL A 213 21.83 -5.06 -0.99
C VAL A 213 21.31 -5.24 -2.40
N THR A 214 21.20 -6.51 -2.82
CA THR A 214 20.52 -6.92 -4.03
C THR A 214 19.00 -6.78 -3.92
N VAL A 215 18.32 -6.86 -5.06
CA VAL A 215 16.84 -6.85 -5.10
C VAL A 215 16.28 -8.06 -4.35
N GLU A 216 16.89 -9.24 -4.51
CA GLU A 216 16.49 -10.47 -3.84
C GLU A 216 16.60 -10.35 -2.32
N GLU A 217 17.75 -9.91 -1.82
CA GLU A 217 17.95 -9.69 -0.37
C GLU A 217 16.92 -8.69 0.17
N GLY A 218 16.69 -7.58 -0.53
CA GLY A 218 15.67 -6.59 -0.15
C GLY A 218 14.25 -7.18 -0.11
N VAL A 219 13.88 -8.02 -1.07
CA VAL A 219 12.58 -8.73 -1.07
C VAL A 219 12.50 -9.70 0.12
N ASN A 220 13.56 -10.48 0.36
CA ASN A 220 13.62 -11.45 1.44
C ASN A 220 13.53 -10.81 2.83
N MET A 221 14.09 -9.61 3.01
CA MET A 221 13.88 -8.82 4.22
C MET A 221 12.40 -8.49 4.45
N ILE A 222 11.67 -8.12 3.39
CA ILE A 222 10.22 -7.83 3.48
C ILE A 222 9.45 -9.11 3.78
N LEU A 223 9.69 -10.21 3.07
CA LEU A 223 9.02 -11.50 3.28
C LEU A 223 9.26 -12.04 4.70
N ALA A 224 10.48 -11.94 5.22
CA ALA A 224 10.82 -12.31 6.59
C ALA A 224 10.02 -11.47 7.60
N LYS A 225 9.88 -10.16 7.36
CA LYS A 225 9.07 -9.29 8.20
C LYS A 225 7.59 -9.66 8.13
N LEU A 226 7.05 -9.95 6.95
CA LEU A 226 5.67 -10.43 6.76
C LEU A 226 5.39 -11.74 7.52
N ASN A 227 6.35 -12.68 7.51
CA ASN A 227 6.27 -13.90 8.32
C ASN A 227 6.21 -13.57 9.82
N SER A 228 7.07 -12.66 10.29
CA SER A 228 7.12 -12.32 11.73
C SER A 228 5.84 -11.68 12.25
N VAL A 229 5.08 -10.98 11.39
CA VAL A 229 3.79 -10.37 11.76
C VAL A 229 2.60 -11.31 11.54
N GLY A 230 2.81 -12.51 11.00
CA GLY A 230 1.82 -13.57 10.96
C GLY A 230 0.62 -13.33 10.05
N ILE A 231 0.78 -12.60 8.93
CA ILE A 231 -0.33 -12.29 8.00
C ILE A 231 -0.90 -13.51 7.25
N HIS A 232 -0.46 -14.72 7.56
CA HIS A 232 -0.84 -15.96 6.89
C HIS A 232 -1.66 -16.87 7.80
N PHE A 233 -2.54 -17.71 7.22
CA PHE A 233 -3.32 -18.66 8.02
C PHE A 233 -2.72 -20.07 8.11
N LYS A 234 -2.02 -20.54 7.07
CA LYS A 234 -1.62 -21.95 6.96
C LYS A 234 -0.18 -22.18 6.47
N ARG A 235 0.51 -21.16 5.98
CA ARG A 235 1.80 -21.27 5.30
C ARG A 235 2.64 -20.02 5.52
N THR A 236 3.95 -20.15 5.56
CA THR A 236 4.89 -19.02 5.61
C THR A 236 5.29 -18.57 4.20
N PHE A 237 5.81 -17.36 4.07
CA PHE A 237 6.50 -16.93 2.86
C PHE A 237 7.84 -17.66 2.73
N GLU A 238 8.04 -18.28 1.58
CA GLU A 238 9.33 -18.81 1.15
C GLU A 238 10.19 -17.66 0.63
N PRO A 239 11.51 -17.64 0.92
CA PRO A 239 12.43 -16.68 0.33
C PRO A 239 12.37 -16.73 -1.20
N LEU A 240 12.48 -15.56 -1.82
CA LEU A 240 12.76 -15.46 -3.24
C LEU A 240 14.21 -15.91 -3.45
N GLU A 241 14.41 -16.93 -4.28
CA GLU A 241 15.72 -17.33 -4.81
C GLU A 241 15.74 -16.99 -6.30
N LEU A 242 16.45 -15.94 -6.70
CA LEU A 242 16.68 -15.67 -8.11
C LEU A 242 17.88 -16.48 -8.53
N SER A 243 17.66 -17.64 -9.16
CA SER A 243 18.75 -18.37 -9.79
C SER A 243 19.47 -17.44 -10.76
N CYS A 244 20.74 -17.14 -10.49
CA CYS A 244 21.59 -16.31 -11.34
C CYS A 244 21.99 -17.12 -12.59
N GLU A 245 21.00 -17.52 -13.39
CA GLU A 245 21.17 -18.22 -14.67
C GLU A 245 20.33 -17.53 -15.75
N ARG A 246 20.73 -16.30 -16.11
CA ARG A 246 21.09 -15.91 -17.49
C ARG A 246 21.41 -14.42 -17.59
#